data_AF-A0A059WRX3-F1
#
_entry.id   AF-A0A059WRX3-F1
#
_cell.length_a   1.000
_cell.length_b   1.000
_cell.length_c   1.000
_cell.angle_alpha   90.00
_cell.angle_beta   90.00
_cell.angle_gamma   90.00
#
_symmetry.space_group_name_H-M   'P 1'
#
loop_
_entity.id
_entity.type
_entity.pdbx_description
1 polymer ?
#
loop_
_entity_poly.entity_id
_entity_poly.type
_entity_poly.pdbx_seq_one_letter_code
_entity_poly.pdbx_strand_id
1 'polypeptide(L)'
;MGVLKKYVHNRAKSEGSISKGYGTEEVIEFCVDFIPDLKLIGVPQSRHEGKLSGKGTLGKKAVISMDGHSLTQAHYTVLQNSTLVALYIEKHMDIVCSKNPEQSDSWIKRTHMATFGGWLQTHLMNNTTVGDQLYLLAKSPSSTILTFKGYEINGNTFYTIAQDKKSTN
;
A
#
# COMPACT_ATOMS: atom_id res chain seq x y z
N MET A 1 2.06 28.22 -27.19
CA MET A 1 3.11 29.26 -27.40
C MET A 1 3.39 30.17 -26.18
N GLY A 2 2.51 30.28 -25.18
CA GLY A 2 2.70 31.22 -24.05
C GLY A 2 3.89 30.87 -23.14
N VAL A 3 4.06 29.59 -22.80
CA VAL A 3 5.12 29.13 -21.89
C VAL A 3 6.51 29.42 -22.46
N LEU A 4 6.73 29.22 -23.77
CA LEU A 4 8.05 29.40 -24.37
C LEU A 4 8.55 30.86 -24.34
N LYS A 5 7.65 31.84 -24.28
CA LYS A 5 8.02 33.26 -24.17
C LYS A 5 8.81 33.56 -22.89
N LYS A 6 8.63 32.77 -21.82
CA LYS A 6 9.37 32.92 -20.55
C LYS A 6 10.88 32.68 -20.72
N TYR A 7 11.29 31.97 -21.77
CA TYR A 7 12.70 31.64 -22.02
C TYR A 7 13.41 32.60 -22.98
N VAL A 8 12.72 33.54 -23.61
CA VAL A 8 13.30 34.47 -24.61
C VAL A 8 13.98 35.65 -23.90
N HIS A 9 15.16 35.39 -23.35
CA HIS A 9 16.04 36.38 -22.72
C HIS A 9 16.86 37.15 -23.75
N ASN A 10 17.18 36.52 -24.90
CA ASN A 10 17.82 37.19 -26.04
C ASN A 10 16.89 37.17 -27.26
N ARG A 11 16.26 38.32 -27.56
CA ARG A 11 15.35 38.47 -28.70
C ARG A 11 16.04 38.38 -30.07
N ALA A 12 17.32 38.73 -30.15
CA ALA A 12 18.09 38.63 -31.39
C ALA A 12 18.44 37.17 -31.77
N LYS A 13 18.36 36.24 -30.79
CA LYS A 13 18.56 34.80 -30.97
C LYS A 13 17.51 34.02 -30.17
N SER A 14 16.24 34.22 -30.52
CA SER A 14 15.10 33.73 -29.76
C SER A 14 15.09 32.21 -29.60
N GLU A 15 15.38 31.46 -30.66
CA GLU A 15 15.40 29.99 -30.65
C GLU A 15 16.50 29.44 -29.72
N GLY A 16 17.72 29.96 -29.83
CA GLY A 16 18.82 29.58 -28.96
C GLY A 16 18.57 29.95 -27.49
N SER A 17 17.91 31.08 -27.25
CA SER A 17 17.49 31.48 -25.90
C SER A 17 16.44 30.52 -25.31
N ILE A 18 15.48 30.07 -26.12
CA ILE A 18 14.45 29.11 -25.70
C ILE A 18 15.09 27.75 -25.40
N SER A 19 15.90 27.23 -26.34
CA SER A 19 16.56 25.93 -26.19
C SER A 19 17.43 25.87 -24.92
N LYS A 20 18.22 26.93 -24.67
CA LYS A 20 19.05 27.02 -23.47
C LYS A 20 18.24 27.09 -22.18
N GLY A 21 17.18 27.92 -22.15
CA GLY A 21 16.33 28.09 -20.98
C GLY A 21 15.59 26.80 -20.63
N TYR A 22 15.02 26.13 -21.63
CA TYR A 22 14.32 24.86 -21.46
C TYR A 22 15.29 23.74 -21.02
N GLY A 23 16.44 23.61 -21.68
CA GLY A 23 17.43 22.60 -21.30
C GLY A 23 17.97 22.80 -19.87
N THR A 24 18.06 24.05 -19.40
CA THR A 24 18.44 24.32 -18.01
C THR A 24 17.34 23.89 -17.03
N GLU A 25 16.05 24.14 -17.35
CA GLU A 25 14.91 23.71 -16.52
C GLU A 25 14.84 22.19 -16.40
N GLU A 26 14.95 21.46 -17.52
CA GLU A 26 14.94 19.99 -17.56
C GLU A 26 16.09 19.36 -16.76
N VAL A 27 17.31 19.89 -16.90
CA VAL A 27 18.47 19.39 -16.14
C VAL A 27 18.29 19.66 -14.65
N ILE A 28 17.76 20.83 -14.27
CA ILE A 28 17.47 21.13 -12.87
C ILE A 28 16.41 20.18 -12.35
N GLU A 29 15.27 20.04 -13.03
CA GLU A 29 14.15 19.15 -12.66
C GLU A 29 14.62 17.71 -12.49
N PHE A 30 15.44 17.20 -13.42
CA PHE A 30 16.07 15.89 -13.28
C PHE A 30 16.97 15.81 -12.03
N CYS A 31 17.84 16.80 -11.81
CA CYS A 31 18.77 16.78 -10.68
C CYS A 31 18.09 16.92 -9.31
N VAL A 32 16.89 17.53 -9.24
CA VAL A 32 16.11 17.66 -8.00
C VAL A 32 15.89 16.31 -7.34
N ASP A 33 15.55 15.28 -8.13
CA ASP A 33 15.23 13.95 -7.62
C ASP A 33 16.44 13.23 -6.98
N PHE A 34 17.66 13.69 -7.28
CA PHE A 34 18.90 13.06 -6.82
C PHE A 34 19.63 13.83 -5.72
N ILE A 35 19.21 15.06 -5.40
CA ILE A 35 19.82 15.88 -4.35
C ILE A 35 18.91 15.86 -3.11
N PRO A 36 19.29 15.15 -2.05
CA PRO A 36 18.48 15.11 -0.82
C PRO A 36 18.41 16.51 -0.19
N ASP A 37 17.26 16.82 0.42
CA ASP A 37 16.99 18.06 1.16
C ASP A 37 17.12 19.38 0.36
N LEU A 38 17.06 19.30 -0.98
CA LEU A 38 17.07 20.49 -1.82
C LEU A 38 15.79 21.30 -1.64
N LYS A 39 15.91 22.50 -1.08
CA LYS A 39 14.78 23.44 -0.97
C LYS A 39 14.55 24.14 -2.31
N LEU A 40 13.61 23.63 -3.10
CA LEU A 40 13.20 24.27 -4.35
C LEU A 40 12.54 25.62 -4.08
N ILE A 41 13.01 26.66 -4.75
CA ILE A 41 12.41 27.99 -4.71
C ILE A 41 11.60 28.16 -6.00
N GLY A 42 10.29 28.39 -5.85
CA GLY A 42 9.40 28.67 -6.99
C GLY A 42 8.77 27.43 -7.66
N VAL A 43 9.16 26.21 -7.27
CA VAL A 43 8.46 24.98 -7.65
C VAL A 43 7.40 24.68 -6.59
N PRO A 44 6.11 24.59 -6.95
CA PRO A 44 5.07 24.21 -6.00
C PRO A 44 5.33 22.81 -5.46
N GLN A 45 5.30 22.67 -4.14
CA GLN A 45 5.34 21.36 -3.50
C GLN A 45 4.14 20.53 -3.98
N SER A 46 4.35 19.27 -4.33
CA SER A 46 3.24 18.44 -4.78
C SER A 46 2.24 18.28 -3.64
N ARG A 47 0.94 18.47 -3.92
CA ARG A 47 -0.12 18.19 -2.92
C ARG A 47 -0.13 16.71 -2.47
N HIS A 48 0.62 15.86 -3.18
CA HIS A 48 0.76 14.44 -2.92
C HIS A 48 2.08 14.07 -2.22
N GLU A 49 2.96 15.05 -1.98
CA GLU A 49 4.25 14.83 -1.35
C GLU A 49 4.08 14.33 0.10
N GLY A 50 4.91 13.35 0.50
CA GLY A 50 4.83 12.72 1.81
C GLY A 50 3.63 11.77 2.03
N LYS A 51 2.72 11.63 1.06
CA LYS A 51 1.52 10.76 1.17
C LYS A 51 1.77 9.34 0.67
N LEU A 52 2.78 8.68 1.24
CA LEU A 52 3.17 7.32 0.86
C LEU A 52 2.53 6.23 1.73
N SER A 53 2.28 6.53 3.02
CA SER A 53 1.88 5.53 4.03
C SER A 53 0.47 4.94 3.86
N GLY A 54 -0.34 5.45 2.92
CA GLY A 54 -1.73 5.05 2.78
C GLY A 54 -2.63 5.68 3.84
N LYS A 55 -3.51 6.61 3.47
CA LYS A 55 -4.43 7.27 4.39
C LYS A 55 -5.82 7.45 3.79
N GLY A 56 -6.86 7.05 4.53
CA GLY A 56 -8.24 7.39 4.19
C GLY A 56 -8.54 8.87 4.43
N THR A 57 -9.15 9.55 3.45
CA THR A 57 -9.37 11.00 3.49
C THR A 57 -10.85 11.36 3.66
N LEU A 58 -11.69 10.95 2.72
CA LEU A 58 -13.09 11.36 2.64
C LEU A 58 -14.03 10.22 3.02
N GLY A 59 -15.17 10.54 3.63
CA GLY A 59 -16.31 9.61 3.74
C GLY A 59 -16.03 8.39 4.62
N LYS A 60 -15.33 8.58 5.74
CA LYS A 60 -15.08 7.54 6.74
C LYS A 60 -16.39 6.89 7.19
N LYS A 61 -16.46 5.57 7.11
CA LYS A 61 -17.60 4.77 7.59
C LYS A 61 -17.11 3.47 8.22
N ALA A 62 -17.65 3.12 9.37
CA ALA A 62 -17.50 1.79 9.94
C ALA A 62 -18.56 0.86 9.35
N VAL A 63 -18.15 -0.30 8.85
CA VAL A 63 -19.02 -1.31 8.29
C VAL A 63 -18.65 -2.65 8.90
N ILE A 64 -19.66 -3.47 9.22
CA ILE A 64 -19.43 -4.84 9.65
C ILE A 64 -19.27 -5.69 8.39
N SER A 65 -18.10 -6.30 8.22
CA SER A 65 -17.87 -7.28 7.17
C SER A 65 -18.62 -8.55 7.51
N MET A 66 -19.58 -8.90 6.66
CA MET A 66 -20.32 -10.16 6.74
C MET A 66 -19.63 -11.29 5.97
N ASP A 67 -18.60 -10.97 5.18
CA ASP A 67 -17.84 -11.94 4.41
C ASP A 67 -16.66 -12.46 5.22
N GLY A 68 -16.88 -13.60 5.88
CA GLY A 68 -15.84 -14.30 6.63
C GLY A 68 -14.73 -14.84 5.74
N HIS A 69 -15.02 -15.22 4.49
CA HIS A 69 -14.00 -15.77 3.58
C HIS A 69 -12.99 -14.69 3.20
N SER A 70 -13.47 -13.51 2.77
CA SER A 70 -12.58 -12.39 2.45
C SER A 70 -11.77 -11.92 3.66
N LEU A 71 -12.35 -11.94 4.87
CA LEU A 71 -11.60 -11.63 6.10
C LEU A 71 -10.47 -12.64 6.35
N THR A 72 -10.75 -13.93 6.22
CA THR A 72 -9.74 -14.98 6.38
C THR A 72 -8.64 -14.85 5.33
N GLN A 73 -9.00 -14.60 4.08
CA GLN A 73 -8.02 -14.40 3.00
C GLN A 73 -7.15 -13.16 3.22
N ALA A 74 -7.74 -12.05 3.65
CA ALA A 74 -7.01 -10.83 3.98
C ALA A 74 -6.06 -11.05 5.18
N HIS A 75 -6.54 -11.71 6.24
CA HIS A 75 -5.71 -12.05 7.40
C HIS A 75 -4.55 -12.94 7.02
N TYR A 76 -4.79 -14.01 6.26
CA TYR A 76 -3.76 -14.89 5.75
C TYR A 76 -2.70 -14.14 4.93
N THR A 77 -3.12 -13.21 4.08
CA THR A 77 -2.19 -12.40 3.28
C THR A 77 -1.26 -11.57 4.17
N VAL A 78 -1.76 -11.01 5.27
CA VAL A 78 -0.91 -10.29 6.24
C VAL A 78 0.06 -11.24 6.93
N LEU A 79 -0.42 -12.41 7.35
CA LEU A 79 0.42 -13.43 8.01
C LEU A 79 1.53 -13.92 7.07
N GLN A 80 1.20 -14.31 5.84
CA GLN A 80 2.16 -14.83 4.87
C GLN A 80 3.33 -13.88 4.57
N ASN A 81 3.10 -12.57 4.69
CA ASN A 81 4.12 -11.54 4.45
C ASN A 81 4.91 -11.15 5.71
N SER A 82 4.63 -11.75 6.87
CA SER A 82 5.33 -11.46 8.12
C SER A 82 6.40 -12.51 8.40
N THR A 83 7.64 -12.07 8.61
CA THR A 83 8.76 -12.94 8.97
C THR A 83 8.57 -13.59 10.34
N LEU A 84 7.79 -12.97 11.24
CA LEU A 84 7.53 -13.47 12.59
C LEU A 84 6.75 -14.79 12.62
N VAL A 85 5.97 -15.08 11.56
CA VAL A 85 5.13 -16.27 11.49
C VAL A 85 5.69 -17.36 10.57
N ALA A 86 6.86 -17.15 9.95
CA ALA A 86 7.45 -18.08 8.98
C ALA A 86 7.59 -19.51 9.54
N LEU A 87 8.14 -19.66 10.75
CA LEU A 87 8.26 -20.95 11.43
C LEU A 87 6.91 -21.62 11.70
N TYR A 88 5.87 -20.83 11.95
CA TYR A 88 4.53 -21.33 12.21
C TYR A 88 3.82 -21.76 10.91
N ILE A 89 4.11 -21.10 9.79
CA ILE A 89 3.63 -21.49 8.47
C ILE A 89 4.13 -22.89 8.13
N GLU A 90 5.45 -23.12 8.25
CA GLU A 90 6.06 -24.44 8.02
C GLU A 90 5.47 -25.50 8.94
N LYS A 91 5.42 -25.23 10.25
CA LYS A 91 4.85 -26.15 11.24
C LYS A 91 3.39 -26.52 10.93
N HIS A 92 2.58 -25.55 10.52
CA HIS A 92 1.19 -25.82 10.19
C HIS A 92 1.05 -26.58 8.87
N MET A 93 1.87 -26.26 7.85
CA MET A 93 1.94 -27.03 6.61
C MET A 93 2.27 -28.49 6.89
N ASP A 94 3.29 -28.78 7.71
CA ASP A 94 3.66 -30.16 8.07
C ASP A 94 2.53 -30.91 8.78
N ILE A 95 1.79 -30.23 9.67
CA ILE A 95 0.63 -30.81 10.35
C ILE A 95 -0.47 -31.15 9.33
N VAL A 96 -0.76 -30.26 8.39
CA VAL A 96 -1.78 -30.47 7.35
C VAL A 96 -1.38 -31.61 6.42
N CYS A 97 -0.12 -31.66 5.99
CA CYS A 97 0.44 -32.74 5.17
C CYS A 97 0.35 -34.09 5.90
N SER A 98 0.83 -34.15 7.13
CA SER A 98 0.90 -35.39 7.91
C SER A 98 -0.48 -35.98 8.22
N LYS A 99 -1.49 -35.13 8.40
CA LYS A 99 -2.87 -35.57 8.63
C LYS A 99 -3.60 -36.00 7.35
N ASN A 100 -3.11 -35.61 6.18
CA ASN A 100 -3.79 -35.82 4.90
C ASN A 100 -2.78 -36.29 3.83
N PRO A 101 -2.13 -37.45 4.01
CA PRO A 101 -1.05 -37.90 3.12
C PRO A 101 -1.52 -38.22 1.69
N GLU A 102 -2.82 -38.49 1.49
CA GLU A 102 -3.40 -38.82 0.18
C GLU A 102 -3.83 -37.57 -0.62
N GLN A 103 -3.79 -36.38 -0.01
CA GLN A 103 -4.25 -35.14 -0.65
C GLN A 103 -3.16 -34.53 -1.52
N SER A 104 -3.59 -33.81 -2.56
CA SER A 104 -2.68 -33.07 -3.44
C SER A 104 -2.11 -31.82 -2.78
N ASP A 105 -0.94 -31.38 -3.24
CA ASP A 105 -0.32 -30.13 -2.78
C ASP A 105 -1.22 -28.89 -2.90
N SER A 106 -2.06 -28.84 -3.94
CA SER A 106 -3.00 -27.74 -4.15
C SER A 106 -4.11 -27.73 -3.10
N TRP A 107 -4.61 -28.91 -2.72
CA TRP A 107 -5.56 -29.06 -1.63
C TRP A 107 -4.91 -28.68 -0.30
N ILE A 108 -3.69 -29.14 -0.03
CA ILE A 108 -2.94 -28.82 1.18
C ILE A 108 -2.76 -27.31 1.34
N LYS A 109 -2.31 -26.62 0.29
CA LYS A 109 -2.14 -25.15 0.28
C LYS A 109 -3.46 -24.43 0.55
N ARG A 110 -4.55 -24.88 -0.08
CA ARG A 110 -5.89 -24.27 0.11
C ARG A 110 -6.39 -24.47 1.54
N THR A 111 -6.22 -25.67 2.08
CA THR A 111 -6.60 -26.00 3.46
C THR A 111 -5.77 -25.18 4.45
N HIS A 112 -4.46 -25.11 4.25
CA HIS A 112 -3.56 -24.28 5.05
C HIS A 112 -4.02 -22.81 5.05
N MET A 113 -4.24 -22.22 3.87
CA MET A 113 -4.72 -20.84 3.74
C MET A 113 -6.02 -20.59 4.52
N ALA A 114 -6.95 -21.54 4.52
CA ALA A 114 -8.23 -21.41 5.17
C ALA A 114 -8.17 -21.58 6.71
N THR A 115 -7.27 -22.42 7.22
CA THR A 115 -7.26 -22.81 8.64
C THR A 115 -6.09 -22.22 9.44
N PHE A 116 -5.06 -21.71 8.78
CA PHE A 116 -3.84 -21.24 9.44
C PHE A 116 -4.09 -20.15 10.48
N GLY A 117 -4.91 -19.13 10.15
CA GLY A 117 -5.19 -18.03 11.08
C GLY A 117 -5.83 -18.50 12.39
N GLY A 118 -6.86 -19.35 12.31
CA GLY A 118 -7.52 -19.92 13.48
C GLY A 118 -6.63 -20.89 14.27
N TRP A 119 -5.82 -21.69 13.58
CA TRP A 119 -4.82 -22.55 14.22
C TRP A 119 -3.77 -21.73 14.96
N LEU A 120 -3.22 -20.68 14.34
CA LEU A 120 -2.21 -19.80 14.93
C LEU A 120 -2.74 -19.10 16.17
N GLN A 121 -3.98 -18.58 16.10
CA GLN A 121 -4.67 -17.98 17.23
C GLN A 121 -4.76 -18.96 18.41
N THR A 122 -5.25 -20.18 18.16
CA THR A 122 -5.41 -21.21 19.19
C THR A 122 -4.07 -21.66 19.76
N HIS A 123 -3.03 -21.73 18.92
CA HIS A 123 -1.69 -22.16 19.32
C HIS A 123 -0.98 -21.14 20.22
N LEU A 124 -1.25 -19.84 20.03
CA LEU A 124 -0.58 -18.76 20.75
C LEU A 124 -1.41 -18.13 21.87
N MET A 125 -2.74 -18.30 21.88
CA MET A 125 -3.64 -17.66 22.86
C MET A 125 -3.32 -17.96 24.33
N ASN A 126 -2.75 -19.12 24.63
CA ASN A 126 -2.41 -19.54 26.00
C ASN A 126 -0.93 -19.32 26.36
N ASN A 127 -0.14 -18.73 25.46
CA ASN A 127 1.29 -18.58 25.65
C ASN A 127 1.63 -17.14 26.03
N THR A 128 1.87 -16.90 27.32
CA THR A 128 2.16 -15.58 27.89
C THR A 128 3.59 -15.09 27.61
N THR A 129 4.46 -15.93 27.04
CA THR A 129 5.84 -15.56 26.71
C THR A 129 6.01 -15.10 25.27
N VAL A 130 4.92 -15.01 24.50
CA VAL A 130 4.95 -14.59 23.09
C VAL A 130 5.10 -13.08 23.00
N GLY A 131 6.00 -12.60 22.13
CA GLY A 131 6.17 -11.16 21.91
C GLY A 131 4.90 -10.50 21.36
N ASP A 132 4.64 -9.26 21.77
CA ASP A 132 3.41 -8.52 21.49
C ASP A 132 3.02 -8.49 20.00
N GLN A 133 3.99 -8.32 19.11
CA GLN A 133 3.75 -8.29 17.66
C GLN A 133 3.19 -9.62 17.13
N LEU A 134 3.76 -10.73 17.56
CA LEU A 134 3.31 -12.07 17.15
C LEU A 134 1.94 -12.38 17.75
N TYR A 135 1.70 -11.95 19.00
CA TYR A 135 0.39 -12.06 19.65
C TYR A 135 -0.69 -11.27 18.88
N LEU A 136 -0.40 -10.03 18.48
CA LEU A 136 -1.32 -9.19 17.70
C LEU A 136 -1.60 -9.77 16.32
N LEU A 137 -0.60 -10.34 15.64
CA LEU A 137 -0.78 -11.02 14.34
C LEU A 137 -1.67 -12.27 14.46
N ALA A 138 -1.49 -13.04 15.53
CA ALA A 138 -2.29 -14.23 15.80
C ALA A 138 -3.76 -13.90 16.12
N LYS A 139 -4.04 -12.68 16.57
CA LYS A 139 -5.40 -12.22 16.81
C LYS A 139 -6.12 -11.99 15.48
N SER A 140 -7.28 -12.62 15.32
CA SER A 140 -8.13 -12.43 14.14
C SER A 140 -8.50 -10.95 13.93
N PRO A 141 -8.63 -10.49 12.67
CA PRO A 141 -9.01 -9.12 12.39
C PRO A 141 -10.41 -8.80 12.92
N SER A 142 -10.63 -7.53 13.24
CA SER A 142 -11.95 -7.02 13.58
C SER A 142 -12.92 -7.22 12.41
N SER A 143 -14.11 -7.75 12.68
CA SER A 143 -15.21 -7.78 11.70
C SER A 143 -15.72 -6.39 11.35
N THR A 144 -15.51 -5.40 12.23
CA THR A 144 -15.77 -3.99 11.93
C THR A 144 -14.59 -3.40 11.18
N ILE A 145 -14.80 -3.08 9.91
CA ILE A 145 -13.81 -2.46 9.03
C ILE A 145 -14.11 -0.98 8.81
N LEU A 146 -13.05 -0.19 8.68
CA LEU A 146 -13.15 1.21 8.29
C LEU A 146 -13.03 1.31 6.78
N THR A 147 -14.00 1.97 6.17
CA THR A 147 -14.04 2.27 4.74
C THR A 147 -14.03 3.77 4.53
N PHE A 148 -13.43 4.19 3.42
CA PHE A 148 -13.37 5.58 2.98
C PHE A 148 -13.81 5.66 1.52
N LYS A 149 -14.24 6.86 1.12
CA LYS A 149 -14.57 7.20 -0.27
C LYS A 149 -13.38 7.77 -1.03
N GLY A 150 -12.34 8.20 -0.31
CA GLY A 150 -11.08 8.71 -0.85
C GLY A 150 -9.89 8.14 -0.08
N TYR A 151 -8.82 7.83 -0.81
CA TYR A 151 -7.59 7.24 -0.30
C TYR A 151 -6.38 7.95 -0.89
N GLU A 152 -5.40 8.25 -0.07
CA GLU A 152 -4.09 8.74 -0.50
C GLU A 152 -3.07 7.64 -0.33
N ILE A 153 -2.56 7.08 -1.42
CA ILE A 153 -1.63 5.94 -1.42
C ILE A 153 -0.58 6.20 -2.49
N ASN A 154 0.70 5.99 -2.18
CA ASN A 154 1.82 6.12 -3.13
C ASN A 154 1.81 7.45 -3.91
N GLY A 155 1.59 8.57 -3.22
CA GLY A 155 1.61 9.90 -3.86
C GLY A 155 0.44 10.12 -4.84
N ASN A 156 -0.63 9.34 -4.74
CA ASN A 156 -1.82 9.48 -5.55
C ASN A 156 -3.08 9.56 -4.68
N THR A 157 -4.10 10.25 -5.19
CA THR A 157 -5.43 10.26 -4.55
C THR A 157 -6.40 9.45 -5.40
N PHE A 158 -6.94 8.39 -4.79
CA PHE A 158 -7.94 7.51 -5.39
C PHE A 158 -9.29 7.78 -4.75
N TYR A 159 -10.34 7.74 -5.54
CA TYR A 159 -11.70 7.79 -5.06
C TYR A 159 -12.43 6.50 -5.41
N THR A 160 -13.48 6.21 -4.64
CA THR A 160 -14.43 5.16 -5.01
C THR A 160 -15.21 5.58 -6.25
N ILE A 161 -15.61 4.62 -7.10
CA ILE A 161 -16.39 4.88 -8.33
C ILE A 161 -17.63 5.74 -8.04
N ALA A 162 -18.31 5.49 -6.92
CA ALA A 162 -19.48 6.25 -6.51
C ALA A 162 -19.17 7.71 -6.14
N GLN A 163 -17.96 7.97 -5.64
CA GLN A 163 -17.46 9.32 -5.35
C GLN A 163 -16.99 10.03 -6.62
N ASP A 164 -16.31 9.34 -7.54
CA ASP A 164 -15.89 9.91 -8.82
C ASP A 164 -17.11 10.38 -9.63
N LYS A 165 -18.16 9.55 -9.72
CA LYS A 165 -19.41 9.92 -10.42
C LYS A 165 -20.09 11.18 -9.88
N LYS A 166 -19.81 11.58 -8.64
CA LYS A 166 -20.34 12.83 -8.06
C LYS A 166 -19.44 14.04 -8.33
N SER A 167 -18.19 13.78 -8.66
CA SER A 167 -17.13 14.79 -8.79
C SER A 167 -16.92 15.20 -10.25
N THR A 168 -17.35 14.36 -11.20
CA THR A 168 -17.41 14.68 -12.63
C THR A 168 -18.71 15.41 -12.94
N ASN A 169 -18.65 16.74 -13.03
CA ASN A 169 -19.65 17.53 -13.76
C ASN A 169 -19.36 17.48 -15.26
#